data_AF-J9G566-F1
#
_entry.id   AF-J9G566-F1
#
_cell.length_a   1.000
_cell.length_b   1.000
_cell.length_c   1.000
_cell.angle_alpha   90.00
_cell.angle_beta   90.00
_cell.angle_gamma   90.00
#
_symmetry.space_group_name_H-M   'P 1'
#
loop_
_entity.id
_entity.type
_entity.pdbx_description
1 polymer ?
#
loop_
_entity_poly.entity_id
_entity_poly.type
_entity_poly.pdbx_seq_one_letter_code
_entity_poly.pdbx_strand_id
1 'polypeptide(L)'
;PAFYIERGLRSTALAWTFAIVTILASVFFCPGVQSNSVALAWQKAFGLEPEITAAIIGSIVCFVIIGGLRRIAAVATWVVPFMAQAYIVVSLIIVGINWEQIPATFALIFRSAFGMDSLTGGMIGAAVSWGVKRGIYSNEAGQGTGPHASSAAAVSHPAKQGLVQAFSVYIDTLFVCTATGLMILMTGCFNIQSADGTLLYEGLKGVEAGPVYTQMA
;
A
#
# COMPACT_ATOMS: atom_id res chain seq x y z
N PRO A 1 -18.54 9.01 0.75
CA PRO A 1 -18.59 10.32 0.02
C PRO A 1 -19.85 10.59 -0.79
N ALA A 2 -20.56 9.57 -1.27
CA ALA A 2 -21.84 9.73 -1.98
C ALA A 2 -22.81 10.67 -1.24
N PHE A 3 -23.00 10.49 0.08
CA PHE A 3 -23.85 11.39 0.89
C PHE A 3 -23.34 12.84 0.98
N TYR A 4 -22.03 13.06 0.95
CA TYR A 4 -21.46 14.42 0.95
C TYR A 4 -21.70 15.12 -0.38
N ILE A 5 -21.60 14.38 -1.49
CA ILE A 5 -21.88 14.88 -2.83
C ILE A 5 -23.38 15.18 -2.96
N GLU A 6 -24.23 14.26 -2.51
CA GLU A 6 -25.68 14.44 -2.55
C GLU A 6 -26.11 15.66 -1.72
N ARG A 7 -25.64 15.79 -0.48
CA ARG A 7 -26.10 16.86 0.43
C ARG A 7 -25.36 18.18 0.25
N GLY A 8 -24.06 18.13 -0.05
CA GLY A 8 -23.19 19.30 -0.20
C GLY A 8 -23.23 19.90 -1.59
N LEU A 9 -23.02 19.09 -2.63
CA LEU A 9 -23.07 19.54 -4.03
C LEU A 9 -24.48 19.51 -4.62
N ARG A 10 -25.46 18.94 -3.90
CA ARG A 10 -26.86 18.81 -4.35
C ARG A 10 -27.01 18.08 -5.70
N SER A 11 -26.07 17.17 -6.00
CA SER A 11 -26.06 16.39 -7.24
C SER A 11 -26.24 14.91 -6.94
N THR A 12 -27.45 14.41 -7.17
CA THR A 12 -27.79 12.98 -7.02
C THR A 12 -27.09 12.12 -8.06
N ALA A 13 -26.91 12.64 -9.28
CA ALA A 13 -26.20 11.94 -10.35
C ALA A 13 -24.76 11.61 -9.96
N LEU A 14 -24.00 12.61 -9.49
CA LEU A 14 -22.61 12.41 -9.06
C LEU A 14 -22.50 11.51 -7.83
N ALA A 15 -23.47 11.57 -6.91
CA ALA A 15 -23.52 10.69 -5.75
C ALA A 15 -23.71 9.22 -6.16
N TRP A 16 -24.63 8.95 -7.10
CA TRP A 16 -24.85 7.62 -7.66
C TRP A 16 -23.63 7.10 -8.43
N THR A 17 -23.03 7.94 -9.28
CA THR A 17 -21.80 7.57 -9.99
C THR A 17 -20.70 7.19 -9.01
N PHE A 18 -20.47 8.01 -7.98
CA PHE A 18 -19.46 7.71 -6.96
C PHE A 18 -19.76 6.40 -6.23
N ALA A 19 -21.01 6.17 -5.82
CA ALA A 19 -21.41 4.96 -5.11
C ALA A 19 -21.17 3.69 -5.95
N ILE A 20 -21.60 3.69 -7.22
CA ILE A 20 -21.43 2.55 -8.13
C ILE A 20 -19.94 2.26 -8.34
N VAL A 21 -19.13 3.29 -8.65
CA VAL A 21 -17.69 3.15 -8.85
C VAL A 21 -17.01 2.61 -7.59
N THR A 22 -17.38 3.10 -6.42
CA THR A 22 -16.80 2.66 -5.13
C THR A 22 -17.13 1.20 -4.85
N ILE A 23 -18.37 0.77 -5.12
CA ILE A 23 -18.79 -0.63 -4.95
C ILE A 23 -17.99 -1.54 -5.89
N LEU A 24 -17.90 -1.19 -7.17
CA LEU A 24 -17.13 -1.98 -8.14
C LEU A 24 -15.64 -2.06 -7.76
N ALA A 25 -15.04 -0.93 -7.41
CA ALA A 25 -13.64 -0.85 -6.98
C ALA A 25 -13.36 -1.72 -5.75
N SER A 26 -14.19 -1.59 -4.70
CA SER A 26 -13.99 -2.25 -3.42
C SER A 26 -14.30 -3.75 -3.46
N VAL A 27 -15.23 -4.19 -4.32
CA VAL A 27 -15.64 -5.60 -4.41
C VAL A 27 -14.74 -6.39 -5.36
N PHE A 28 -14.45 -5.86 -6.55
CA PHE A 28 -13.81 -6.65 -7.61
C PHE A 28 -12.33 -6.30 -7.83
N PHE A 29 -11.97 -5.02 -7.78
CA PHE A 29 -10.66 -4.58 -8.27
C PHE A 29 -9.58 -4.51 -7.17
N CYS A 30 -9.91 -3.97 -6.00
CA CYS A 30 -8.92 -3.77 -4.94
C CYS A 30 -8.51 -5.05 -4.20
N PRO A 31 -9.44 -5.92 -3.75
CA PRO A 31 -9.07 -7.10 -2.96
C PRO A 31 -8.25 -8.13 -3.75
N GLY A 32 -8.46 -8.22 -5.07
CA GLY A 32 -7.78 -9.20 -5.92
C GLY A 32 -6.26 -9.03 -5.96
N VAL A 33 -5.77 -7.79 -5.93
CA VAL A 33 -4.33 -7.51 -5.89
C VAL A 33 -3.72 -7.96 -4.56
N GLN A 34 -4.44 -7.75 -3.45
CA GLN A 34 -3.99 -8.15 -2.12
C GLN A 34 -3.98 -9.67 -1.95
N SER A 35 -5.06 -10.35 -2.35
CA SER A 35 -5.14 -11.81 -2.26
C SER A 35 -4.12 -12.51 -3.14
N ASN A 36 -3.89 -12.01 -4.36
CA ASN A 36 -2.84 -12.51 -5.24
C ASN A 36 -1.44 -12.31 -4.62
N SER A 37 -1.20 -11.15 -4.00
CA SER A 37 0.08 -10.87 -3.36
C SER A 37 0.40 -11.82 -2.22
N VAL A 38 -0.59 -12.12 -1.37
CA VAL A 38 -0.44 -13.10 -0.28
C VAL A 38 -0.20 -14.51 -0.82
N ALA A 39 -0.96 -14.93 -1.84
CA ALA A 39 -0.82 -16.26 -2.42
C ALA A 39 0.57 -16.48 -3.03
N LEU A 40 1.08 -15.52 -3.81
CA LEU A 40 2.42 -15.61 -4.40
C LEU A 40 3.52 -15.57 -3.33
N ALA A 41 3.36 -14.73 -2.31
CA ALA A 41 4.32 -14.63 -1.21
C ALA A 41 4.40 -15.93 -0.40
N TRP A 42 3.27 -16.57 -0.12
CA TRP A 42 3.22 -17.83 0.64
C TRP A 42 3.69 -19.02 -0.19
N GLN A 43 3.39 -19.04 -1.49
CA GLN A 43 3.89 -20.07 -2.39
C GLN A 43 5.42 -20.06 -2.43
N LYS A 44 6.04 -18.88 -2.46
CA LYS A 44 7.50 -18.77 -2.48
C LYS A 44 8.15 -19.01 -1.12
N ALA A 45 7.59 -18.48 -0.04
CA ALA A 45 8.16 -18.65 1.30
C ALA A 45 7.97 -20.05 1.89
N PHE A 46 6.81 -20.68 1.63
CA PHE A 46 6.40 -21.92 2.30
C PHE A 46 6.12 -23.08 1.35
N GLY A 47 6.18 -22.87 0.03
CA GLY A 47 5.86 -23.90 -0.97
C GLY A 47 4.37 -24.25 -1.05
N LEU A 48 3.49 -23.45 -0.42
CA LEU A 48 2.05 -23.70 -0.40
C LEU A 48 1.41 -23.36 -1.73
N GLU A 49 0.60 -24.26 -2.27
CA GLU A 49 -0.16 -23.98 -3.49
C GLU A 49 -1.14 -22.82 -3.26
N PRO A 50 -1.37 -21.95 -4.28
CA PRO A 50 -2.26 -20.80 -4.16
C PRO A 50 -3.68 -21.18 -3.70
N GLU A 51 -4.17 -22.36 -4.10
CA GLU A 51 -5.50 -22.87 -3.71
C GLU A 51 -5.60 -23.11 -2.20
N ILE A 52 -4.54 -23.65 -1.59
CA ILE A 52 -4.48 -23.87 -0.14
C ILE A 52 -4.44 -22.52 0.59
N THR A 53 -3.64 -21.57 0.10
CA THR A 53 -3.59 -20.22 0.68
C THR A 53 -4.95 -19.52 0.57
N ALA A 54 -5.62 -19.65 -0.57
CA ALA A 54 -6.96 -19.10 -0.79
C ALA A 54 -8.00 -19.75 0.14
N ALA A 55 -7.94 -21.06 0.36
CA ALA A 55 -8.82 -21.74 1.30
C ALA A 55 -8.60 -21.23 2.74
N ILE A 56 -7.35 -21.17 3.21
CA ILE A 56 -7.03 -20.74 4.57
C ILE A 56 -7.43 -19.27 4.80
N ILE A 57 -6.91 -18.36 3.99
CA ILE A 57 -7.16 -16.92 4.15
C ILE A 57 -8.62 -16.60 3.85
N GLY A 58 -9.20 -17.21 2.81
CA GLY A 58 -10.59 -17.05 2.44
C GLY A 58 -11.55 -17.49 3.55
N SER A 59 -11.32 -18.63 4.19
CA SER A 59 -12.13 -19.09 5.33
C SER A 59 -12.04 -18.14 6.52
N ILE A 60 -10.84 -17.65 6.87
CA ILE A 60 -10.66 -16.68 7.96
C ILE A 60 -11.41 -15.38 7.65
N VAL A 61 -11.20 -14.81 6.46
CA VAL A 61 -11.86 -13.57 6.04
C VAL A 61 -13.37 -13.75 6.00
N CYS A 62 -13.88 -14.86 5.45
CA CYS A 62 -15.30 -15.19 5.42
C CYS A 62 -15.90 -15.25 6.83
N PHE A 63 -15.22 -15.93 7.76
CA PHE A 63 -15.64 -15.99 9.17
C PHE A 63 -15.72 -14.59 9.81
N VAL A 64 -14.77 -13.70 9.52
CA VAL A 64 -14.78 -12.32 10.03
C VAL A 64 -15.94 -11.52 9.42
N ILE A 65 -16.15 -11.60 8.11
CA ILE A 65 -17.16 -10.83 7.38
C ILE A 65 -18.58 -11.26 7.75
N ILE A 66 -18.87 -12.56 7.87
CA ILE A 66 -20.20 -13.08 8.26
C ILE A 66 -20.64 -12.52 9.63
N GLY A 67 -19.68 -12.19 10.51
CA GLY A 67 -19.95 -11.58 11.81
C GLY A 67 -20.39 -10.11 11.77
N GLY A 68 -20.40 -9.48 10.60
CA GLY A 68 -20.76 -8.09 10.42
C GLY A 68 -19.74 -7.08 10.98
N LEU A 69 -20.10 -5.80 10.92
CA LEU A 69 -19.20 -4.68 11.22
C LEU A 69 -18.57 -4.75 12.61
N ARG A 70 -19.30 -5.24 13.61
CA ARG A 70 -18.79 -5.36 14.99
C ARG A 70 -17.64 -6.37 15.11
N ARG A 71 -17.71 -7.50 14.39
CA ARG A 71 -16.63 -8.49 14.35
C ARG A 71 -15.43 -7.97 13.56
N ILE A 72 -15.68 -7.33 12.42
CA ILE A 72 -14.63 -6.70 11.61
C ILE A 72 -13.84 -5.69 12.47
N ALA A 73 -14.54 -4.78 13.16
CA ALA A 73 -13.91 -3.81 14.04
C ALA A 73 -13.11 -4.48 15.16
N ALA A 74 -13.69 -5.47 15.85
CA ALA A 74 -13.01 -6.17 16.94
C ALA A 74 -11.72 -6.87 16.49
N VAL A 75 -11.74 -7.53 15.34
CA VAL A 75 -10.54 -8.18 14.77
C VAL A 75 -9.51 -7.13 14.35
N ALA A 76 -9.94 -6.08 13.65
CA ALA A 76 -9.04 -5.01 13.21
C ALA A 76 -8.35 -4.30 14.38
N THR A 77 -9.05 -4.08 15.51
CA THR A 77 -8.47 -3.45 16.71
C THR A 77 -7.29 -4.25 17.28
N TRP A 78 -7.26 -5.57 17.12
CA TRP A 78 -6.14 -6.39 17.60
C TRP A 78 -5.09 -6.64 16.51
N VAL A 79 -5.54 -7.00 15.31
CA VAL A 79 -4.65 -7.40 14.21
C VAL A 79 -3.86 -6.20 13.68
N VAL A 80 -4.50 -5.04 13.46
CA VAL A 80 -3.85 -3.89 12.82
C VAL A 80 -2.70 -3.33 13.67
N PRO A 81 -2.86 -3.08 14.99
CA PRO A 81 -1.74 -2.60 15.80
C PRO A 81 -0.60 -3.60 15.89
N PHE A 82 -0.90 -4.90 16.02
CA PHE A 82 0.12 -5.95 16.04
C PHE A 82 0.89 -5.99 14.72
N MET A 83 0.18 -6.01 13.58
CA MET A 83 0.78 -6.03 12.25
C MET A 83 1.70 -4.84 12.01
N ALA A 84 1.22 -3.63 12.31
CA ALA A 84 2.01 -2.40 12.12
C ALA A 84 3.25 -2.38 13.02
N GLN A 85 3.10 -2.73 14.30
CA GLN A 85 4.22 -2.78 15.24
C GLN A 85 5.25 -3.83 14.85
N ALA A 86 4.83 -5.05 14.52
CA ALA A 86 5.73 -6.11 14.09
C ALA A 86 6.53 -5.69 12.85
N TYR A 87 5.87 -5.11 11.86
CA TYR A 87 6.54 -4.64 10.64
C TYR A 87 7.53 -3.50 10.92
N ILE A 88 7.11 -2.49 11.70
CA ILE A 88 7.97 -1.36 12.05
C ILE A 88 9.20 -1.83 12.83
N VAL A 89 9.03 -2.74 13.79
CA VAL A 89 10.16 -3.28 14.58
C VAL A 89 11.15 -4.00 13.68
N VAL A 90 10.68 -4.92 12.82
CA VAL A 90 11.55 -5.63 11.88
C VAL A 90 12.27 -4.66 10.95
N SER A 91 11.55 -3.67 10.42
CA SER A 91 12.12 -2.68 9.51
C SER A 91 13.18 -1.82 10.19
N LEU A 92 12.92 -1.37 11.42
CA LEU A 92 13.88 -0.59 12.21
C LEU A 92 15.14 -1.41 12.54
N ILE A 93 14.99 -2.71 12.80
CA ILE A 93 16.14 -3.60 13.02
C ILE A 93 16.98 -3.69 11.73
N ILE A 94 16.36 -3.95 10.58
CA ILE A 94 17.08 -4.09 9.30
C ILE A 94 17.77 -2.78 8.91
N VAL A 95 17.05 -1.66 8.98
CA VAL A 95 17.59 -0.33 8.68
C VAL A 95 18.66 0.06 9.70
N GLY A 96 18.49 -0.29 10.97
CA GLY A 96 19.47 -0.03 12.02
C GLY A 96 20.76 -0.82 11.88
N ILE A 97 20.70 -2.08 11.43
CA ILE A 97 21.88 -2.88 11.09
C ILE A 97 22.62 -2.28 9.89
N ASN A 98 21.88 -1.72 8.93
CA ASN A 98 22.42 -1.11 7.70
C ASN A 98 22.49 0.42 7.77
N TRP A 99 22.65 0.99 8.97
CA TRP A 99 22.52 2.44 9.17
C TRP A 99 23.50 3.28 8.34
N GLU A 100 24.68 2.74 8.04
CA GLU A 100 25.69 3.39 7.19
C GLU A 100 25.20 3.64 5.77
N GLN A 101 24.26 2.82 5.28
CA GLN A 101 23.70 2.95 3.95
C GLN A 101 22.61 4.03 3.87
N ILE A 102 22.03 4.44 5.01
CA ILE A 102 20.91 5.39 5.04
C ILE A 102 21.21 6.68 4.26
N PRO A 103 22.36 7.37 4.46
CA PRO A 103 22.65 8.60 3.72
C PRO A 103 22.78 8.35 2.22
N ALA A 104 23.40 7.25 1.82
CA ALA A 104 23.57 6.87 0.41
C ALA A 104 22.21 6.56 -0.25
N THR A 105 21.33 5.83 0.43
CA THR A 105 20.00 5.50 -0.05
C THR A 105 19.13 6.75 -0.21
N PHE A 106 19.14 7.68 0.76
CA PHE A 106 18.43 8.96 0.60
C PHE A 106 19.01 9.80 -0.53
N ALA A 107 20.34 9.86 -0.67
CA ALA A 107 20.97 10.56 -1.78
C ALA A 107 20.54 9.98 -3.13
N LEU A 108 20.45 8.65 -3.26
CA LEU A 108 19.92 7.98 -4.44
C LEU A 108 18.47 8.38 -4.71
N ILE A 109 17.58 8.31 -3.71
CA ILE A 109 16.16 8.70 -3.86
C ILE A 109 16.04 10.12 -4.41
N PHE A 110 16.73 11.09 -3.80
CA PHE A 110 16.64 12.49 -4.25
C PHE A 110 17.28 12.70 -5.62
N ARG A 111 18.45 12.10 -5.90
CA ARG A 111 19.08 12.19 -7.22
C ARG A 111 18.20 11.61 -8.32
N SER A 112 17.60 10.45 -8.07
CA SER A 112 16.71 9.82 -9.04
C SER A 112 15.40 10.59 -9.22
N ALA A 113 14.78 11.06 -8.14
CA ALA A 113 13.52 11.80 -8.19
C ALA A 113 13.65 13.16 -8.90
N PHE A 114 14.78 13.85 -8.74
CA PHE A 114 15.06 15.13 -9.41
C PHE A 114 15.85 14.98 -10.72
N GLY A 115 16.12 13.75 -11.17
CA GLY A 115 16.83 13.49 -12.43
C GLY A 115 18.27 14.00 -12.46
N MET A 116 18.92 14.09 -11.29
CA MET A 116 20.33 14.44 -11.16
C MET A 116 21.25 13.25 -11.46
N ASP A 117 20.70 12.05 -11.63
CA ASP A 117 21.41 10.85 -12.07
C ASP A 117 21.36 10.73 -13.60
N SER A 118 22.47 10.39 -14.25
CA SER A 118 22.55 10.27 -15.70
C SER A 118 21.67 9.14 -16.25
N LEU A 119 21.42 8.09 -15.45
CA LEU A 119 20.53 6.98 -15.81
C LEU A 119 19.05 7.35 -15.71
N THR A 120 18.68 8.31 -14.85
CA THR A 120 17.27 8.66 -14.59
C THR A 120 16.91 10.10 -14.98
N GLY A 121 17.82 10.86 -15.59
CA GLY A 121 17.62 12.26 -15.95
C GLY A 121 16.43 12.53 -16.87
N GLY A 122 16.12 11.58 -17.76
CA GLY A 122 14.92 11.61 -18.62
C GLY A 122 13.65 11.01 -17.97
N MET A 123 13.76 10.45 -16.76
CA MET A 123 12.72 9.65 -16.13
C MET A 123 11.99 10.37 -14.99
N ILE A 124 12.23 11.66 -14.76
CA ILE A 124 11.58 12.44 -13.69
C ILE A 124 10.05 12.28 -13.73
N GLY A 125 9.46 12.44 -14.92
CA GLY A 125 8.00 12.30 -15.10
C GLY A 125 7.51 10.88 -14.79
N ALA A 126 8.28 9.86 -15.16
CA ALA A 126 7.97 8.47 -14.86
C ALA A 126 8.05 8.19 -13.35
N ALA A 127 9.11 8.67 -12.68
CA ALA A 127 9.31 8.53 -11.25
C ALA A 127 8.17 9.20 -10.44
N VAL A 128 7.80 10.43 -10.79
CA VAL A 128 6.69 11.14 -10.15
C VAL A 128 5.35 10.43 -10.42
N SER A 129 5.07 10.05 -11.66
CA SER A 129 3.83 9.35 -12.04
C SER A 129 3.67 8.04 -11.28
N TRP A 130 4.73 7.22 -11.22
CA TRP A 130 4.72 5.96 -10.48
C TRP A 130 4.62 6.16 -8.97
N GLY A 131 5.37 7.13 -8.43
CA GLY A 131 5.33 7.49 -7.01
C GLY A 131 3.94 7.94 -6.57
N VAL A 132 3.30 8.84 -7.33
CA VAL A 132 1.93 9.30 -7.05
C VAL A 132 0.92 8.15 -7.19
N LYS A 133 1.02 7.35 -8.26
CA LYS A 133 0.13 6.21 -8.50
C LYS A 133 0.19 5.18 -7.37
N ARG A 134 1.41 4.79 -6.94
CA ARG A 134 1.60 3.83 -5.84
C ARG A 134 1.30 4.46 -4.48
N GLY A 135 1.63 5.73 -4.27
CA GLY A 135 1.34 6.46 -3.04
C GLY A 135 -0.15 6.56 -2.75
N ILE A 136 -0.94 7.02 -3.73
CA ILE A 136 -2.41 7.08 -3.62
C ILE A 136 -3.01 5.68 -3.40
N TYR A 137 -2.42 4.65 -3.99
CA TYR A 137 -2.88 3.28 -3.79
C TYR A 137 -2.60 2.74 -2.37
N SER A 138 -1.49 3.15 -1.74
CA SER A 138 -1.12 2.72 -0.39
C SER A 138 -1.97 3.38 0.69
N ASN A 139 -2.01 4.72 0.67
CA ASN A 139 -2.62 5.50 1.75
C ASN A 139 -4.09 5.88 1.49
N GLU A 140 -4.61 5.53 0.31
CA GLU A 140 -5.97 5.82 -0.13
C GLU A 140 -6.31 7.33 -0.15
N ALA A 141 -5.31 8.21 -0.17
CA ALA A 141 -5.52 9.65 -0.19
C ALA A 141 -6.23 10.06 -1.49
N GLY A 142 -7.40 10.69 -1.33
CA GLY A 142 -8.22 11.12 -2.46
C GLY A 142 -9.09 10.02 -3.08
N GLN A 143 -9.01 8.75 -2.66
CA GLN A 143 -9.92 7.70 -3.14
C GLN A 143 -11.33 7.80 -2.55
N GLY A 144 -11.47 8.44 -1.38
CA GLY A 144 -12.76 8.62 -0.72
C GLY A 144 -13.28 7.38 0.02
N THR A 145 -12.43 6.37 0.24
CA THR A 145 -12.73 5.16 1.01
C THR A 145 -12.61 5.37 2.52
N GLY A 146 -11.61 6.12 2.97
CA GLY A 146 -11.37 6.42 4.40
C GLY A 146 -12.61 6.91 5.20
N PRO A 147 -13.47 7.79 4.65
CA PRO A 147 -14.69 8.22 5.33
C PRO A 147 -15.68 7.11 5.71
N HIS A 148 -15.67 5.94 5.05
CA HIS A 148 -16.60 4.85 5.38
C HIS A 148 -16.30 4.23 6.75
N ALA A 149 -15.03 3.99 7.06
CA ALA A 149 -14.63 3.52 8.39
C ALA A 149 -14.83 4.61 9.44
N SER A 150 -14.43 5.85 9.10
CA SER A 150 -14.56 7.00 9.98
C SER A 150 -16.01 7.37 10.32
N SER A 151 -16.99 7.08 9.46
CA SER A 151 -18.40 7.33 9.76
C SER A 151 -18.98 6.39 10.83
N ALA A 152 -18.33 5.26 11.09
CA ALA A 152 -18.71 4.34 12.16
C ALA A 152 -18.07 4.67 13.51
N ALA A 153 -17.16 5.67 13.55
CA ALA A 153 -16.44 6.02 14.77
C ALA A 153 -17.33 6.80 15.75
N ALA A 154 -17.29 6.39 17.02
CA ALA A 154 -17.94 7.12 18.10
C ALA A 154 -17.08 8.33 18.51
N VAL A 155 -17.29 9.47 17.86
CA VAL A 155 -16.55 10.72 18.13
C VAL A 155 -17.47 11.88 18.49
N SER A 156 -16.99 12.76 19.37
CA SER A 156 -17.75 13.95 19.79
C SER A 156 -17.80 15.06 18.74
N HIS A 157 -16.85 15.09 17.79
CA HIS A 157 -16.82 16.08 16.73
C HIS A 157 -16.16 15.49 15.48
N PRO A 158 -16.70 15.72 14.26
CA PRO A 158 -16.17 15.16 13.02
C PRO A 158 -14.70 15.54 12.75
N ALA A 159 -14.29 16.74 13.15
CA ALA A 159 -12.89 17.17 13.00
C ALA A 159 -11.90 16.27 13.76
N LYS A 160 -12.29 15.72 14.93
CA LYS A 160 -11.42 14.80 15.68
C LYS A 160 -11.14 13.54 14.88
N GLN A 161 -12.19 12.97 14.27
CA GLN A 161 -12.03 11.80 13.42
C GLN A 161 -11.26 12.13 12.13
N GLY A 162 -11.49 13.32 11.56
CA GLY A 162 -10.72 13.79 10.40
C GLY A 162 -9.22 13.90 10.68
N LEU A 163 -8.83 14.38 11.86
CA LEU A 163 -7.42 14.43 12.27
C LEU A 163 -6.82 13.04 12.46
N VAL A 164 -7.56 12.11 13.06
CA VAL A 164 -7.12 10.71 13.20
C VAL A 164 -6.94 10.05 11.83
N GLN A 165 -7.88 10.27 10.91
CA GLN A 165 -7.80 9.75 9.54
C GLN A 165 -6.65 10.39 8.75
N ALA A 166 -6.37 11.68 8.93
CA ALA A 166 -5.21 12.31 8.30
C ALA A 166 -3.90 11.73 8.85
N PHE A 167 -3.83 11.47 10.16
CA PHE A 167 -2.68 10.86 10.80
C PHE A 167 -2.37 9.45 10.28
N SER A 168 -3.38 8.66 9.88
CA SER A 168 -3.12 7.32 9.33
C SER A 168 -2.27 7.34 8.06
N VAL A 169 -2.40 8.39 7.24
CA VAL A 169 -1.56 8.59 6.03
C VAL A 169 -0.08 8.77 6.40
N TYR A 170 0.21 9.47 7.49
CA TYR A 170 1.59 9.65 7.97
C TYR A 170 2.20 8.32 8.40
N ILE A 171 1.46 7.50 9.15
CA ILE A 171 1.93 6.17 9.58
C ILE A 171 2.15 5.26 8.37
N ASP A 172 1.21 5.20 7.44
CA ASP A 172 1.34 4.37 6.25
C ASP A 172 2.53 4.81 5.37
N THR A 173 2.53 6.06 4.90
CA THR A 173 3.51 6.47 3.89
C THR A 173 4.88 6.82 4.48
N LEU A 174 4.94 7.62 5.56
CA LEU A 174 6.23 8.11 6.07
C LEU A 174 6.95 7.09 6.95
N PHE A 175 6.22 6.18 7.61
CA PHE A 175 6.86 5.13 8.41
C PHE A 175 6.92 3.83 7.63
N VAL A 176 5.78 3.22 7.31
CA VAL A 176 5.74 1.88 6.72
C VAL A 176 6.35 1.89 5.32
N CYS A 177 5.78 2.64 4.37
CA CYS A 177 6.27 2.64 2.98
C CYS A 177 7.70 3.17 2.85
N THR A 178 8.07 4.18 3.64
CA THR A 178 9.45 4.70 3.62
C THR A 178 10.43 3.65 4.12
N ALA A 179 10.11 2.93 5.20
CA ALA A 179 10.95 1.84 5.67
C ALA A 179 11.02 0.70 4.65
N THR A 180 9.90 0.34 4.00
CA THR A 180 9.90 -0.62 2.88
C THR A 180 10.82 -0.17 1.74
N GLY A 181 10.71 1.09 1.31
CA GLY A 181 11.53 1.65 0.24
C GLY A 181 13.01 1.65 0.58
N LEU A 182 13.37 2.02 1.81
CA LEU A 182 14.75 1.97 2.28
C LEU A 182 15.29 0.54 2.25
N MET A 183 14.56 -0.43 2.79
CA MET A 183 14.99 -1.83 2.79
C MET A 183 15.18 -2.36 1.36
N ILE A 184 14.25 -2.06 0.44
CA ILE A 184 14.35 -2.49 -0.98
C ILE A 184 15.56 -1.85 -1.65
N LEU A 185 15.83 -0.57 -1.42
CA LEU A 185 16.95 0.11 -2.08
C LEU A 185 18.30 -0.30 -1.49
N MET A 186 18.35 -0.62 -0.19
CA MET A 186 19.55 -1.11 0.49
C MET A 186 20.00 -2.49 0.01
N THR A 187 19.11 -3.33 -0.55
CA THR A 187 19.55 -4.60 -1.15
C THR A 187 20.36 -4.39 -2.43
N GLY A 188 20.18 -3.24 -3.11
CA GLY A 188 20.74 -3.00 -4.44
C GLY A 188 20.12 -3.87 -5.54
N CYS A 189 19.19 -4.76 -5.20
CA CYS A 189 18.58 -5.71 -6.12
C CYS A 189 17.33 -5.14 -6.81
N PHE A 190 17.23 -3.82 -7.01
CA PHE A 190 16.10 -3.19 -7.70
C PHE A 190 16.36 -3.12 -9.22
N ASN A 191 15.28 -3.02 -10.01
CA ASN A 191 15.37 -2.86 -11.46
C ASN A 191 14.89 -1.46 -11.86
N ILE A 192 15.58 -0.83 -12.82
CA ILE A 192 15.17 0.44 -13.43
C ILE A 192 14.67 0.13 -14.83
N GLN A 193 13.45 0.55 -15.14
CA GLN A 193 12.83 0.34 -16.45
C GLN A 193 12.42 1.68 -17.07
N SER A 194 12.78 1.90 -18.32
CA SER A 194 12.34 3.05 -19.13
C SER A 194 10.84 2.98 -19.43
N ALA A 195 10.26 4.09 -19.90
CA ALA A 195 8.86 4.16 -20.33
C ALA A 195 8.52 3.16 -21.44
N ASP A 196 9.50 2.83 -22.29
CA ASP A 196 9.35 1.88 -23.41
C ASP A 196 9.54 0.41 -22.97
N GLY A 197 9.70 0.15 -21.67
CA GLY A 197 9.88 -1.19 -21.11
C GLY A 197 11.33 -1.71 -21.13
N THR A 198 12.28 -0.94 -21.67
CA THR A 198 13.70 -1.31 -21.67
C THR A 198 14.29 -1.26 -20.25
N LEU A 199 15.01 -2.31 -19.85
CA LEU A 199 15.70 -2.34 -18.56
C LEU A 199 17.00 -1.53 -18.65
N LEU A 200 17.08 -0.47 -17.85
CA LEU A 200 18.26 0.40 -17.74
C LEU A 200 19.21 -0.09 -16.65
N TYR A 201 18.68 -0.76 -15.63
CA TYR A 201 19.43 -1.43 -14.58
C TYR A 201 18.68 -2.67 -14.14
N GLU A 202 19.39 -3.78 -13.95
CA GLU A 202 18.83 -5.05 -13.51
C GLU A 202 19.64 -5.56 -12.31
N GLY A 203 19.19 -5.22 -11.10
CA GLY A 203 19.79 -5.70 -9.85
C GLY A 203 19.39 -7.14 -9.51
N LEU A 204 18.21 -7.59 -9.95
CA LEU A 204 17.72 -8.95 -9.76
C LEU A 204 17.29 -9.56 -11.10
N LYS A 205 18.08 -10.54 -11.58
CA LYS A 205 17.92 -11.12 -12.91
C LYS A 205 16.81 -12.15 -12.97
N GLY A 206 15.98 -12.07 -14.01
CA GLY A 206 14.98 -13.09 -14.33
C GLY A 206 13.82 -13.21 -13.32
N VAL A 207 13.65 -12.22 -12.44
CA VAL A 207 12.53 -12.15 -11.50
C VAL A 207 11.60 -11.00 -11.91
N GLU A 208 10.35 -11.34 -12.16
CA GLU A 208 9.31 -10.37 -12.50
C GLU A 208 9.02 -9.45 -11.30
N ALA A 209 8.77 -8.17 -11.58
CA ALA A 209 8.42 -7.21 -10.54
C ALA A 209 7.09 -7.60 -9.87
N GLY A 210 7.14 -7.89 -8.56
CA GLY A 210 5.97 -8.36 -7.85
C GLY A 210 6.23 -8.69 -6.38
N PRO A 211 5.24 -9.31 -5.69
CA PRO A 211 5.31 -9.66 -4.27
C PRO A 211 6.50 -10.55 -3.90
N VAL A 212 6.98 -11.34 -4.87
CA VAL A 212 8.10 -12.28 -4.72
C VAL A 212 9.45 -11.56 -4.80
N TYR A 213 9.50 -10.39 -5.42
CA TYR A 213 10.74 -9.69 -5.72
C TYR A 213 11.58 -9.42 -4.46
N THR A 214 10.95 -8.98 -3.37
CA THR A 214 11.62 -8.74 -2.09
C THR A 214 12.03 -10.01 -1.35
N GLN A 215 11.46 -11.16 -1.66
CA GLN A 215 11.89 -12.44 -1.08
C GLN A 215 13.11 -13.02 -1.80
N MET A 216 13.32 -12.59 -3.05
CA MET A 216 14.40 -13.06 -3.92
C MET A 216 15.62 -12.12 -3.91
N ALA A 217 15.41 -10.86 -3.52
CA ALA A 217 16.43 -9.84 -3.29
C ALA A 217 17.12 -10.03 -1.94
#